data_AF-A0A2N3RH83-F1
#
_entry.id   AF-A0A2N3RH83-F1
#
_cell.length_a   1.000
_cell.length_b   1.000
_cell.length_c   1.000
_cell.angle_alpha   90.00
_cell.angle_beta   90.00
_cell.angle_gamma   90.00
#
_symmetry.space_group_name_H-M   'P 1'
#
loop_
_entity.id
_entity.type
_entity.pdbx_description
1 polymer ?
#
loop_
_entity_poly.entity_id
_entity_poly.type
_entity_poly.pdbx_seq_one_letter_code
_entity_poly.pdbx_strand_id
1 'polypeptide(L)'
;MIKPRTPPGIMELLPREQIAFQRMLDVIRRNYERFGFLPVETPVFELSDVLLTKSGGETERQVYFVQSTGALANAAAAADEGAESSGLPELALRFDLTVPLARYVAEHEHDLSFPFRRYQMQRVYRGERAQRGRFREFYQCDIDVIGKDALSIRYDAEVLAVIHAVFAELGIGDFKVQLNNRKLLRGFFESLGVAEGELQLAVLREVDKIDKRGADYVRDTLVGEGFGIAAEQVGKILDFVAVRSNGHADALAQLQALEASAGASATLGEGIAELREVLELVRALGVPETAYCLNFSIARGLDYYTGTVYETTLTDHPQIGSICSGGRYESLASHYTKSRLPGVGISIGLTRLFWQLREAGLIQGIAESSVQAMVALMDETRLDDALDIARRLRIGGINTEVQMEPKKIGKQFQYAARAGIRFVVLAGDDELARGVVAVKDLVREQQFDVAREELASTLLVELEQAKVM
;
A
#
# COMPACT_ATOMS: atom_id res chain seq x y z
N MET A 1 -14.49 -33.89 -16.49
CA MET A 1 -13.58 -32.73 -16.56
C MET A 1 -13.92 -31.77 -15.44
N ILE A 2 -12.92 -31.30 -14.68
CA ILE A 2 -13.12 -30.29 -13.63
C ILE A 2 -13.12 -28.91 -14.30
N LYS A 3 -14.10 -28.06 -13.98
CA LYS A 3 -14.13 -26.67 -14.47
C LYS A 3 -13.12 -25.84 -13.66
N PRO A 4 -12.09 -25.27 -14.28
CA PRO A 4 -11.14 -24.42 -13.57
C PRO A 4 -11.83 -23.13 -13.08
N ARG A 5 -11.47 -22.68 -11.88
CA ARG A 5 -11.93 -21.41 -11.31
C ARG A 5 -10.95 -20.91 -10.25
N THR A 6 -10.76 -19.60 -10.20
CA THR A 6 -10.05 -18.93 -9.10
C THR A 6 -10.87 -19.06 -7.80
N PRO A 7 -10.24 -19.30 -6.64
CA PRO A 7 -10.94 -19.33 -5.36
C PRO A 7 -11.63 -18.00 -5.03
N PRO A 8 -12.76 -18.02 -4.31
CA PRO A 8 -13.45 -16.79 -3.90
C PRO A 8 -12.56 -15.88 -3.06
N GLY A 9 -12.61 -14.57 -3.33
CA GLY A 9 -11.84 -13.57 -2.60
C GLY A 9 -10.37 -13.46 -3.03
N ILE A 10 -9.97 -14.05 -4.15
CA ILE A 10 -8.62 -13.94 -4.72
C ILE A 10 -8.70 -13.14 -6.02
N MET A 11 -7.80 -12.17 -6.19
CA MET A 11 -7.71 -11.37 -7.41
C MET A 11 -6.70 -11.99 -8.38
N GLU A 12 -7.19 -12.46 -9.53
CA GLU A 12 -6.38 -12.94 -10.65
C GLU A 12 -6.61 -12.00 -11.84
N LEU A 13 -5.55 -11.35 -12.33
CA LEU A 13 -5.60 -10.31 -13.35
C LEU A 13 -5.16 -10.83 -14.72
N LEU A 14 -5.78 -10.35 -15.79
CA LEU A 14 -5.27 -10.57 -17.14
C LEU A 14 -4.01 -9.73 -17.40
N PRO A 15 -3.17 -10.08 -18.40
CA PRO A 15 -1.85 -9.46 -18.58
C PRO A 15 -1.81 -7.93 -18.59
N ARG A 16 -2.75 -7.25 -19.28
CA ARG A 16 -2.79 -5.78 -19.32
C ARG A 16 -3.06 -5.16 -17.96
N GLU A 17 -3.99 -5.74 -17.19
CA GLU A 17 -4.27 -5.30 -15.83
C GLU A 17 -3.11 -5.64 -14.89
N GLN A 18 -2.47 -6.79 -15.10
CA GLN A 18 -1.29 -7.18 -14.35
C GLN A 18 -0.11 -6.23 -14.59
N ILE A 19 0.08 -5.74 -15.82
CA ILE A 19 1.09 -4.70 -16.13
C ILE A 19 0.77 -3.40 -15.38
N ALA A 20 -0.48 -2.94 -15.40
CA ALA A 20 -0.89 -1.75 -14.66
C ALA A 20 -0.62 -1.90 -13.14
N PHE A 21 -0.95 -3.07 -12.58
CA PHE A 21 -0.68 -3.40 -11.19
C PHE A 21 0.83 -3.37 -10.86
N GLN A 22 1.67 -3.96 -11.73
CA GLN A 22 3.12 -3.93 -11.56
C GLN A 22 3.69 -2.50 -11.66
N ARG A 23 3.18 -1.67 -12.58
CA ARG A 23 3.60 -0.26 -12.67
C ARG A 23 3.28 0.53 -11.40
N MET A 24 2.15 0.27 -10.75
CA MET A 24 1.86 0.85 -9.44
C MET A 24 2.83 0.35 -8.36
N LEU A 25 3.13 -0.96 -8.33
CA LEU A 25 4.17 -1.50 -7.45
C LEU A 25 5.52 -0.80 -7.69
N ASP A 26 5.91 -0.61 -8.95
CA ASP A 26 7.18 0.05 -9.30
C ASP A 26 7.22 1.52 -8.83
N VAL A 27 6.10 2.24 -8.89
CA VAL A 27 5.97 3.62 -8.35
C VAL A 27 6.15 3.63 -6.83
N ILE A 28 5.50 2.70 -6.14
CA ILE A 28 5.59 2.60 -4.69
C ILE A 28 7.03 2.24 -4.28
N ARG A 29 7.60 1.19 -4.88
CA ARG A 29 8.97 0.70 -4.58
C ARG A 29 10.00 1.81 -4.77
N ARG A 30 10.02 2.47 -5.93
CA ARG A 30 11.04 3.49 -6.22
C ARG A 30 10.96 4.69 -5.28
N ASN A 31 9.76 5.07 -4.83
CA ASN A 31 9.63 6.13 -3.82
C ASN A 31 10.09 5.66 -2.44
N TYR A 32 9.81 4.42 -2.04
CA TYR A 32 10.39 3.87 -0.81
C TYR A 32 11.93 3.86 -0.85
N GLU A 33 12.53 3.44 -1.97
CA GLU A 33 13.99 3.45 -2.16
C GLU A 33 14.59 4.86 -2.19
N ARG A 34 13.91 5.85 -2.80
CA ARG A 34 14.35 7.27 -2.81
C ARG A 34 14.46 7.87 -1.41
N PHE A 35 13.67 7.39 -0.46
CA PHE A 35 13.73 7.78 0.95
C PHE A 35 14.61 6.83 1.80
N GLY A 36 15.38 5.94 1.17
CA GLY A 36 16.35 5.10 1.85
C GLY A 36 15.76 3.93 2.65
N PHE A 37 14.54 3.50 2.35
CA PHE A 37 13.98 2.28 2.91
C PHE A 37 14.56 1.05 2.19
N LEU A 38 14.99 0.05 2.95
CA LEU A 38 15.59 -1.17 2.42
C LEU A 38 14.54 -2.28 2.23
N PRO A 39 14.64 -3.12 1.19
CA PRO A 39 13.72 -4.25 1.03
C PRO A 39 13.90 -5.28 2.14
N VAL A 40 12.77 -5.77 2.66
CA VAL A 40 12.69 -7.00 3.46
C VAL A 40 11.59 -7.88 2.90
N GLU A 41 11.83 -9.19 2.88
CA GLU A 41 10.81 -10.19 2.65
C GLU A 41 10.84 -11.22 3.77
N THR A 42 9.68 -11.55 4.33
CA THR A 42 9.54 -12.65 5.28
C THR A 42 8.87 -13.86 4.62
N PRO A 43 9.04 -15.07 5.19
CA PRO A 43 8.32 -16.26 4.71
C PRO A 43 6.80 -16.06 4.72
N VAL A 44 6.10 -16.81 3.86
CA VAL A 44 4.63 -16.76 3.80
C VAL A 44 3.97 -17.46 4.98
N PHE A 45 4.67 -18.44 5.56
CA PHE A 45 4.28 -19.12 6.78
C PHE A 45 5.06 -18.55 7.95
N GLU A 46 4.38 -18.35 9.06
CA GLU A 46 4.96 -18.06 10.37
C GLU A 46 4.54 -19.17 11.34
N LEU A 47 5.24 -19.30 12.47
CA LEU A 47 4.76 -20.15 13.56
C LEU A 47 3.44 -19.59 14.08
N SER A 48 2.46 -20.46 14.34
CA SER A 48 1.16 -20.06 14.86
C SER A 48 1.29 -19.27 16.17
N ASP A 49 2.21 -19.66 17.05
CA ASP A 49 2.45 -18.95 18.31
C ASP A 49 2.99 -17.53 18.08
N VAL A 50 3.74 -17.28 17.00
CA VAL A 50 4.19 -15.93 16.61
C VAL A 50 2.99 -15.10 16.12
N LEU A 51 2.13 -15.65 15.27
CA LEU A 51 0.98 -14.89 14.75
C LEU A 51 -0.09 -14.63 15.81
N LEU A 52 -0.22 -15.52 16.80
CA LEU A 52 -1.27 -15.50 17.82
C LEU A 52 -0.80 -14.91 19.16
N THR A 53 0.40 -14.32 19.26
CA THR A 53 0.85 -13.67 20.51
C THR A 53 -0.06 -12.54 21.00
N LYS A 54 -0.81 -11.91 20.08
CA LYS A 54 -1.86 -10.93 20.41
C LYS A 54 -3.17 -11.65 20.72
N SER A 55 -3.22 -12.31 21.88
CA SER A 55 -4.45 -12.91 22.41
C SER A 55 -5.44 -11.80 22.81
N GLY A 56 -6.60 -11.74 22.13
CA GLY A 56 -7.73 -10.89 22.57
C GLY A 56 -8.59 -10.18 21.52
N GLY A 57 -8.53 -10.53 20.22
CA GLY A 57 -9.29 -9.80 19.18
C GLY A 57 -9.91 -10.65 18.07
N GLU A 58 -10.67 -10.00 17.17
CA GLU A 58 -11.23 -10.60 15.95
C GLU A 58 -10.17 -11.25 15.03
N THR A 59 -8.88 -10.90 15.22
CA THR A 59 -7.74 -11.33 14.39
C THR A 59 -7.47 -12.84 14.43
N GLU A 60 -7.65 -13.52 15.57
CA GLU A 60 -7.48 -14.97 15.66
C GLU A 60 -8.47 -15.73 14.75
N ARG A 61 -9.65 -15.15 14.52
CA ARG A 61 -10.70 -15.76 13.67
C ARG A 61 -10.41 -15.63 12.17
N GLN A 62 -9.31 -14.97 11.79
CA GLN A 62 -9.01 -14.62 10.40
C GLN A 62 -7.69 -15.25 9.89
N VAL A 63 -7.04 -16.12 10.66
CA VAL A 63 -5.77 -16.76 10.26
C VAL A 63 -6.04 -18.04 9.47
N TYR A 64 -5.25 -18.29 8.42
CA TYR A 64 -5.24 -19.55 7.70
C TYR A 64 -4.12 -20.45 8.22
N PHE A 65 -4.47 -21.58 8.83
CA PHE A 65 -3.49 -22.58 9.22
C PHE A 65 -2.99 -23.41 8.03
N VAL A 66 -1.76 -23.91 8.14
CA VAL A 66 -1.09 -24.72 7.12
C VAL A 66 -0.63 -26.03 7.72
N GLN A 67 -0.92 -27.13 7.02
CA GLN A 67 -0.45 -28.47 7.37
C GLN A 67 0.03 -29.19 6.12
N SER A 68 1.10 -29.99 6.27
CA SER A 68 1.56 -30.89 5.22
C SER A 68 0.66 -32.14 5.14
N THR A 69 0.65 -32.81 3.99
CA THR A 69 -0.09 -34.07 3.82
C THR A 69 0.40 -35.18 4.75
N GLY A 70 1.70 -35.20 5.05
CA GLY A 70 2.28 -36.11 6.04
C GLY A 70 1.81 -35.81 7.46
N ALA A 71 1.76 -34.53 7.85
CA ALA A 71 1.24 -34.13 9.16
C ALA A 71 -0.26 -34.49 9.31
N LEU A 72 -1.04 -34.32 8.25
CA LEU A 72 -2.45 -34.76 8.23
C LEU A 72 -2.59 -36.28 8.39
N ALA A 73 -1.77 -37.07 7.70
CA ALA A 73 -1.78 -38.52 7.81
C ALA A 73 -1.38 -39.00 9.22
N ASN A 74 -0.36 -38.38 9.80
CA ASN A 74 0.08 -38.68 11.17
C ASN A 74 -0.99 -38.30 12.20
N ALA A 75 -1.64 -37.14 12.04
CA ALA A 75 -2.72 -36.71 12.92
C ALA A 75 -3.94 -37.65 12.84
N ALA A 76 -4.27 -38.13 11.63
CA ALA A 76 -5.34 -39.12 11.45
C ALA A 76 -4.99 -40.46 12.12
N ALA A 77 -3.76 -40.97 11.94
CA ALA A 77 -3.30 -42.19 12.58
C ALA A 77 -3.29 -42.09 14.13
N ALA A 78 -2.83 -40.95 14.67
CA ALA A 78 -2.84 -40.71 16.10
C ALA A 78 -4.28 -40.64 16.68
N ALA A 79 -5.22 -40.05 15.94
CA ALA A 79 -6.63 -40.01 16.33
C ALA A 79 -7.26 -41.41 16.35
N ASP A 80 -6.90 -42.29 15.41
CA ASP A 80 -7.34 -43.69 15.39
C ASP A 80 -6.77 -44.50 16.57
N GLU A 81 -5.58 -44.14 17.06
CA GLU A 81 -4.95 -44.73 18.27
C GLU A 81 -5.45 -44.12 19.60
N GLY A 82 -6.44 -43.23 19.54
CA GLY A 82 -7.07 -42.62 20.71
C GLY A 82 -6.24 -41.51 21.38
N ALA A 83 -5.22 -40.97 20.68
CA ALA A 83 -4.50 -39.79 21.14
C ALA A 83 -5.40 -38.54 21.04
N GLU A 84 -5.29 -37.65 22.03
CA GLU A 84 -5.97 -36.35 21.97
C GLU A 84 -5.44 -35.53 20.79
N SER A 85 -6.35 -34.83 20.10
CA SER A 85 -6.04 -33.93 18.98
C SER A 85 -4.94 -32.94 19.38
N SER A 86 -3.82 -32.97 18.64
CA SER A 86 -2.67 -32.10 18.85
C SER A 86 -2.98 -30.64 18.48
N GLY A 87 -3.54 -29.87 19.40
CA GLY A 87 -3.59 -28.40 19.37
C GLY A 87 -3.99 -27.72 18.05
N LEU A 88 -3.60 -26.46 17.90
CA LEU A 88 -3.64 -25.76 16.62
C LEU A 88 -2.47 -26.22 15.74
N PRO A 89 -2.59 -26.17 14.39
CA PRO A 89 -1.45 -26.42 13.51
C PRO A 89 -0.26 -25.52 13.83
N GLU A 90 0.96 -26.04 13.71
CA GLU A 90 2.20 -25.30 14.02
C GLU A 90 2.43 -24.09 13.10
N LEU A 91 1.98 -24.18 11.84
CA LEU A 91 2.21 -23.14 10.83
C LEU A 91 0.90 -22.43 10.45
N ALA A 92 1.03 -21.14 10.16
CA ALA A 92 -0.06 -20.31 9.66
C ALA A 92 0.43 -19.29 8.62
N LEU A 93 -0.45 -18.92 7.69
CA LEU A 93 -0.19 -17.86 6.73
C LEU A 93 -0.21 -16.49 7.43
N ARG A 94 0.76 -15.64 7.13
CA ARG A 94 0.79 -14.25 7.62
C ARG A 94 -0.47 -13.48 7.21
N PHE A 95 -1.08 -12.78 8.16
CA PHE A 95 -2.30 -11.97 7.94
C PHE A 95 -2.01 -10.47 7.81
N ASP A 96 -0.80 -10.05 8.18
CA ASP A 96 -0.24 -8.71 7.97
C ASP A 96 1.29 -8.79 7.74
N LEU A 97 1.95 -7.62 7.62
CA LEU A 97 3.41 -7.51 7.50
C LEU A 97 4.07 -6.96 8.78
N THR A 98 3.28 -6.49 9.75
CA THR A 98 3.78 -5.89 10.99
C THR A 98 4.17 -6.94 12.02
N VAL A 99 3.40 -8.03 12.18
CA VAL A 99 3.78 -9.13 13.09
C VAL A 99 5.05 -9.85 12.60
N PRO A 100 5.17 -10.21 11.30
CA PRO A 100 6.42 -10.73 10.77
C PRO A 100 7.60 -9.77 10.94
N LEU A 101 7.39 -8.45 10.79
CA LEU A 101 8.43 -7.45 11.06
C LEU A 101 8.87 -7.49 12.53
N ALA A 102 7.94 -7.55 13.47
CA ALA A 102 8.24 -7.60 14.89
C ALA A 102 9.12 -8.81 15.24
N ARG A 103 8.79 -9.99 14.70
CA ARG A 103 9.64 -11.19 14.81
C ARG A 103 11.00 -10.94 14.15
N TYR A 104 11.02 -10.47 12.91
CA TYR A 104 12.26 -10.27 12.13
C TYR A 104 13.26 -9.34 12.85
N VAL A 105 12.80 -8.20 13.37
CA VAL A 105 13.66 -7.27 14.10
C VAL A 105 14.14 -7.85 15.43
N ALA A 106 13.30 -8.60 16.14
CA ALA A 106 13.70 -9.26 17.39
C ALA A 106 14.73 -10.38 17.15
N GLU A 107 14.56 -11.15 16.08
CA GLU A 107 15.47 -12.24 15.71
C GLU A 107 16.83 -11.74 15.22
N HIS A 108 16.84 -10.65 14.45
CA HIS A 108 18.04 -10.10 13.80
C HIS A 108 18.54 -8.81 14.48
N GLU A 109 18.15 -8.53 15.72
CA GLU A 109 18.42 -7.24 16.39
C GLU A 109 19.91 -6.87 16.38
N HIS A 110 20.80 -7.87 16.50
CA HIS A 110 22.25 -7.67 16.51
C HIS A 110 22.87 -7.47 15.12
N ASP A 111 22.17 -7.85 14.06
CA ASP A 111 22.62 -7.74 12.66
C ASP A 111 22.09 -6.46 11.98
N LEU A 112 21.09 -5.82 12.58
CA LEU A 112 20.43 -4.63 12.03
C LEU A 112 21.07 -3.33 12.54
N SER A 113 21.09 -2.32 11.65
CA SER A 113 21.48 -0.96 12.00
C SER A 113 20.26 -0.11 12.35
N PHE A 114 20.30 0.56 13.49
CA PHE A 114 19.22 1.43 13.98
C PHE A 114 19.55 2.92 13.78
N PRO A 115 18.59 3.75 13.35
CA PRO A 115 17.19 3.40 13.07
C PRO A 115 17.07 2.54 11.79
N PHE A 116 16.38 1.41 11.93
CA PHE A 116 16.22 0.43 10.87
C PHE A 116 15.04 0.83 9.98
N ARG A 117 15.30 1.01 8.69
CA ARG A 117 14.33 1.53 7.72
C ARG A 117 14.03 0.43 6.70
N ARG A 118 12.79 -0.06 6.68
CA ARG A 118 12.43 -1.17 5.79
C ARG A 118 11.17 -0.87 4.99
N TYR A 119 11.13 -1.33 3.74
CA TYR A 119 9.88 -1.56 3.03
C TYR A 119 9.63 -3.05 2.83
N GLN A 120 8.36 -3.44 2.81
CA GLN A 120 7.93 -4.82 2.55
C GLN A 120 6.69 -4.78 1.66
N MET A 121 6.76 -5.45 0.50
CA MET A 121 5.71 -5.44 -0.51
C MET A 121 5.32 -6.87 -0.85
N GLN A 122 4.51 -7.48 0.02
CA GLN A 122 4.16 -8.90 -0.07
C GLN A 122 2.66 -9.13 0.13
N ARG A 123 2.21 -10.29 -0.33
CA ARG A 123 0.82 -10.73 -0.11
C ARG A 123 0.59 -11.18 1.32
N VAL A 124 -0.60 -10.89 1.84
CA VAL A 124 -1.10 -11.34 3.15
C VAL A 124 -2.44 -12.02 2.99
N TYR A 125 -2.80 -12.83 3.98
CA TYR A 125 -3.92 -13.75 3.90
C TYR A 125 -4.88 -13.59 5.08
N ARG A 126 -6.15 -13.28 4.81
CA ARG A 126 -7.19 -13.12 5.85
C ARG A 126 -8.41 -13.96 5.54
N GLY A 127 -8.83 -14.77 6.50
CA GLY A 127 -9.99 -15.66 6.46
C GLY A 127 -11.34 -14.97 6.49
N GLU A 128 -11.40 -13.65 6.32
CA GLU A 128 -12.65 -12.89 6.32
C GLU A 128 -13.65 -13.42 5.28
N ARG A 129 -14.94 -13.19 5.55
CA ARG A 129 -15.99 -13.42 4.55
C ARG A 129 -15.72 -12.50 3.36
N ALA A 130 -15.61 -13.08 2.17
CA ALA A 130 -15.39 -12.30 0.95
C ALA A 130 -16.52 -11.28 0.77
N GLN A 131 -16.15 -10.01 0.65
CA GLN A 131 -17.04 -8.87 0.40
C GLN A 131 -16.48 -8.08 -0.79
N ARG A 132 -17.30 -7.23 -1.41
CA ARG A 132 -16.86 -6.42 -2.55
C ARG A 132 -15.69 -5.51 -2.13
N GLY A 133 -14.54 -5.63 -2.80
CA GLY A 133 -13.32 -4.88 -2.48
C GLY A 133 -12.52 -5.39 -1.27
N ARG A 134 -12.97 -6.46 -0.59
CA ARG A 134 -12.24 -7.15 0.48
C ARG A 134 -11.82 -8.54 0.02
N PHE A 135 -10.52 -8.71 -0.14
CA PHE A 135 -9.90 -9.94 -0.63
C PHE A 135 -9.35 -10.78 0.53
N ARG A 136 -9.26 -12.08 0.31
CA ARG A 136 -8.64 -13.05 1.23
C ARG A 136 -7.14 -13.17 1.01
N GLU A 137 -6.68 -12.88 -0.19
CA GLU A 137 -5.27 -12.69 -0.54
C GLU A 137 -5.14 -11.30 -1.16
N PHE A 138 -4.23 -10.48 -0.62
CA PHE A 138 -3.99 -9.15 -1.14
C PHE A 138 -2.58 -8.67 -0.81
N TYR A 139 -2.07 -7.75 -1.64
CA TYR A 139 -0.82 -7.05 -1.36
C TYR A 139 -1.04 -5.96 -0.31
N GLN A 140 -0.11 -5.95 0.65
CA GLN A 140 0.24 -4.77 1.43
C GLN A 140 1.59 -4.24 0.96
N CYS A 141 1.77 -2.93 1.02
CA CYS A 141 3.02 -2.26 0.72
C CYS A 141 3.36 -1.34 1.88
N ASP A 142 4.23 -1.81 2.76
CA ASP A 142 4.47 -1.20 4.06
C ASP A 142 5.85 -0.57 4.08
N ILE A 143 5.98 0.56 4.78
CA ILE A 143 7.26 1.09 5.24
C ILE A 143 7.21 1.27 6.75
N ASP A 144 8.34 1.02 7.40
CA ASP A 144 8.52 1.23 8.83
C ASP A 144 9.93 1.73 9.12
N VAL A 145 10.03 2.69 10.03
CA VAL A 145 11.28 3.10 10.67
C VAL A 145 11.24 2.64 12.12
N ILE A 146 12.19 1.82 12.52
CA ILE A 146 12.29 1.26 13.87
C ILE A 146 13.50 1.84 14.58
N GLY A 147 13.30 2.42 15.74
CA GLY A 147 14.36 2.88 16.63
C GLY A 147 14.79 1.80 17.63
N LYS A 148 15.87 2.07 18.35
CA LYS A 148 16.29 1.32 19.52
C LYS A 148 16.31 2.26 20.71
N ASP A 149 15.56 1.90 21.75
CA ASP A 149 15.28 2.68 22.96
C ASP A 149 14.44 3.94 22.73
N ALA A 150 14.68 4.70 21.67
CA ALA A 150 13.90 5.88 21.29
C ALA A 150 13.82 6.02 19.77
N LEU A 151 12.81 6.77 19.31
CA LEU A 151 12.69 7.18 17.91
C LEU A 151 12.15 8.61 17.86
N SER A 152 12.91 9.51 17.22
CA SER A 152 12.53 10.92 17.08
C SER A 152 11.20 11.08 16.33
N ILE A 153 10.35 12.02 16.74
CA ILE A 153 9.09 12.36 16.04
C ILE A 153 9.33 12.87 14.61
N ARG A 154 10.56 13.24 14.27
CA ARG A 154 10.94 13.70 12.92
C ARG A 154 10.70 12.65 11.83
N TYR A 155 10.78 11.36 12.19
CA TYR A 155 10.46 10.27 11.27
C TYR A 155 8.96 10.24 10.90
N ASP A 156 8.08 10.79 11.73
CA ASP A 156 6.65 10.90 11.47
C ASP A 156 6.37 11.86 10.32
N ALA A 157 7.09 12.99 10.29
CA ALA A 157 7.04 13.95 9.19
C ALA A 157 7.58 13.35 7.88
N GLU A 158 8.66 12.58 7.95
CA GLU A 158 9.24 11.91 6.79
C GLU A 158 8.30 10.86 6.20
N VAL A 159 7.62 10.06 7.05
CA VAL A 159 6.62 9.09 6.60
C VAL A 159 5.47 9.77 5.85
N LEU A 160 5.01 10.95 6.29
CA LEU A 160 4.02 11.74 5.54
C LEU A 160 4.58 12.18 4.18
N ALA A 161 5.82 12.66 4.14
CA ALA A 161 6.46 13.05 2.88
C ALA A 161 6.56 11.86 1.89
N VAL A 162 6.83 10.64 2.38
CA VAL A 162 6.80 9.43 1.56
C VAL A 162 5.41 9.15 1.00
N ILE A 163 4.35 9.25 1.82
CA ILE A 163 2.97 9.12 1.37
C ILE A 163 2.71 10.09 0.20
N HIS A 164 3.05 11.37 0.40
CA HIS A 164 2.86 12.38 -0.64
C HIS A 164 3.62 12.05 -1.93
N ALA A 165 4.91 11.69 -1.84
CA ALA A 165 5.73 11.36 -3.00
C ALA A 165 5.15 10.19 -3.82
N VAL A 166 4.69 9.13 -3.14
CA VAL A 166 4.06 7.97 -3.77
C VAL A 166 2.78 8.38 -4.51
N PHE A 167 1.85 9.07 -3.85
CA PHE A 167 0.55 9.37 -4.45
C PHE A 167 0.61 10.48 -5.51
N ALA A 168 1.51 11.44 -5.36
CA ALA A 168 1.77 12.44 -6.39
C ALA A 168 2.30 11.79 -7.67
N GLU A 169 3.21 10.82 -7.57
CA GLU A 169 3.76 10.13 -8.74
C GLU A 169 2.82 9.05 -9.31
N LEU A 170 1.94 8.46 -8.49
CA LEU A 170 0.89 7.56 -8.99
C LEU A 170 -0.11 8.29 -9.91
N GLY A 171 -0.32 9.60 -9.70
CA GLY A 171 -1.16 10.41 -10.59
C GLY A 171 -2.63 9.98 -10.61
N ILE A 172 -3.17 9.52 -9.48
CA ILE A 172 -4.52 8.93 -9.36
C ILE A 172 -5.61 9.94 -8.91
N GLY A 173 -5.34 11.24 -9.11
CA GLY A 173 -6.20 12.34 -8.67
C GLY A 173 -5.73 12.98 -7.36
N ASP A 174 -6.43 14.04 -6.95
CA ASP A 174 -6.10 14.79 -5.74
C ASP A 174 -6.36 13.97 -4.48
N PHE A 175 -5.48 14.11 -3.50
CA PHE A 175 -5.54 13.39 -2.24
C PHE A 175 -5.20 14.30 -1.06
N LYS A 176 -5.59 13.86 0.13
CA LYS A 176 -5.26 14.53 1.38
C LYS A 176 -4.80 13.54 2.44
N VAL A 177 -3.64 13.80 3.03
CA VAL A 177 -3.08 13.07 4.17
C VAL A 177 -3.56 13.73 5.45
N GLN A 178 -4.43 13.04 6.16
CA GLN A 178 -5.05 13.49 7.38
C GLN A 178 -4.26 12.98 8.59
N LEU A 179 -3.97 13.88 9.53
CA LEU A 179 -3.11 13.66 10.68
C LEU A 179 -3.92 13.76 11.98
N ASN A 180 -3.58 12.89 12.93
CA ASN A 180 -3.94 13.07 14.33
C ASN A 180 -2.83 12.52 15.23
N ASN A 181 -2.98 12.65 16.55
CA ASN A 181 -2.09 12.02 17.52
C ASN A 181 -2.90 11.43 18.67
N ARG A 182 -2.56 10.19 19.05
CA ARG A 182 -3.24 9.45 20.12
C ARG A 182 -3.16 10.14 21.47
N LYS A 183 -2.09 10.88 21.74
CA LYS A 183 -1.90 11.67 22.95
C LYS A 183 -2.87 12.85 23.04
N LEU A 184 -3.29 13.43 21.89
CA LEU A 184 -4.35 14.45 21.89
C LEU A 184 -5.66 13.88 22.41
N LEU A 185 -6.11 12.76 21.84
CA LEU A 185 -7.37 12.12 22.21
C LEU A 185 -7.37 11.69 23.68
N ARG A 186 -6.30 11.00 24.13
CA ARG A 186 -6.17 10.54 25.52
C ARG A 186 -6.11 11.71 26.50
N GLY A 187 -5.24 12.68 26.25
CA GLY A 187 -5.09 13.84 27.11
C GLY A 187 -6.34 14.71 27.17
N PHE A 188 -7.08 14.82 26.07
CA PHE A 188 -8.38 15.51 26.06
C PHE A 188 -9.42 14.77 26.91
N PHE A 189 -9.52 13.44 26.79
CA PHE A 189 -10.45 12.66 27.61
C PHE A 189 -10.09 12.67 29.10
N GLU A 190 -8.80 12.61 29.44
CA GLU A 190 -8.31 12.81 30.81
C GLU A 190 -8.75 14.16 31.38
N SER A 191 -8.66 15.24 30.58
CA SER A 191 -9.06 16.59 31.00
C SER A 191 -10.56 16.72 31.30
N LEU A 192 -11.37 15.83 30.71
CA LEU A 192 -12.80 15.75 30.95
C LEU A 192 -13.17 14.79 32.09
N GLY A 193 -12.20 14.18 32.77
CA GLY A 193 -12.44 13.20 33.83
C GLY A 193 -12.69 11.77 33.32
N VAL A 194 -12.50 11.50 32.02
CA VAL A 194 -12.54 10.17 31.41
C VAL A 194 -11.12 9.60 31.40
N ALA A 195 -10.60 9.28 32.59
CA ALA A 195 -9.19 8.87 32.78
C ALA A 195 -8.97 7.35 32.72
N GLU A 196 -10.04 6.55 32.86
CA GLU A 196 -9.93 5.09 32.85
C GLU A 196 -9.63 4.55 31.44
N GLY A 197 -8.54 3.80 31.29
CA GLY A 197 -8.04 3.38 29.98
C GLY A 197 -9.01 2.52 29.17
N GLU A 198 -9.73 1.60 29.81
CA GLU A 198 -10.76 0.78 29.15
C GLU A 198 -11.93 1.62 28.65
N LEU A 199 -12.40 2.57 29.48
CA LEU A 199 -13.44 3.52 29.11
C LEU A 199 -12.98 4.40 27.95
N GLN A 200 -11.75 4.93 27.98
CA GLN A 200 -11.19 5.70 26.87
C GLN A 200 -11.17 4.89 25.57
N LEU A 201 -10.70 3.64 25.62
CA LEU A 201 -10.70 2.77 24.44
C LEU A 201 -12.12 2.54 23.91
N ALA A 202 -13.09 2.31 24.80
CA ALA A 202 -14.48 2.16 24.42
C ALA A 202 -15.05 3.45 23.78
N VAL A 203 -14.75 4.62 24.35
CA VAL A 203 -15.17 5.92 23.79
C VAL A 203 -14.58 6.11 22.39
N LEU A 204 -13.29 5.81 22.22
CA LEU A 204 -12.62 5.91 20.92
C LEU A 204 -13.22 4.98 19.87
N ARG A 205 -13.69 3.79 20.27
CA ARG A 205 -14.40 2.85 19.37
C ARG A 205 -15.72 3.43 18.88
N GLU A 206 -16.44 4.20 19.70
CA GLU A 206 -17.65 4.88 19.24
C GLU A 206 -17.35 6.13 18.40
N VAL A 207 -16.30 6.89 18.76
CA VAL A 207 -15.83 8.04 17.97
C VAL A 207 -15.40 7.62 16.56
N ASP A 208 -14.73 6.48 16.37
CA ASP A 208 -14.35 5.95 15.05
C ASP A 208 -15.58 5.71 14.13
N LYS A 209 -16.77 5.59 14.72
CA LYS A 209 -18.03 5.40 13.97
C LYS A 209 -18.68 6.73 13.57
N ILE A 210 -18.16 7.88 13.99
CA ILE A 210 -18.83 9.18 13.81
C ILE A 210 -19.08 9.51 12.34
N ASP A 211 -18.10 9.26 11.47
CA ASP A 211 -18.21 9.56 10.04
C ASP A 211 -19.25 8.65 9.34
N LYS A 212 -19.53 7.48 9.91
CA LYS A 212 -20.46 6.49 9.34
C LYS A 212 -21.87 6.55 9.95
N ARG A 213 -21.97 6.82 11.26
CA ARG A 213 -23.23 6.75 12.03
C ARG A 213 -23.75 8.11 12.47
N GLY A 214 -22.95 9.16 12.34
CA GLY A 214 -23.31 10.53 12.71
C GLY A 214 -23.09 10.86 14.19
N ALA A 215 -23.02 12.16 14.48
CA ALA A 215 -22.76 12.68 15.83
C ALA A 215 -23.86 12.35 16.84
N ASP A 216 -25.14 12.33 16.42
CA ASP A 216 -26.26 12.04 17.31
C ASP A 216 -26.21 10.60 17.83
N TYR A 217 -25.89 9.63 16.96
CA TYR A 217 -25.71 8.25 17.39
C TYR A 217 -24.58 8.13 18.44
N VAL A 218 -23.44 8.78 18.20
CA VAL A 218 -22.31 8.77 19.14
C VAL A 218 -22.72 9.44 20.45
N ARG A 219 -23.43 10.56 20.38
CA ARG A 219 -23.95 11.27 21.56
C ARG A 219 -24.81 10.36 22.43
N ASP A 220 -25.84 9.78 21.84
CA ASP A 220 -26.81 8.93 22.55
C ASP A 220 -26.12 7.70 23.15
N THR A 221 -25.14 7.14 22.43
CA THR A 221 -24.37 5.98 22.91
C THR A 221 -23.49 6.33 24.12
N LEU A 222 -22.77 7.47 24.07
CA LEU A 222 -21.87 7.86 25.14
C LEU A 222 -22.59 8.36 26.40
N VAL A 223 -23.79 8.92 26.25
CA VAL A 223 -24.67 9.28 27.39
C VAL A 223 -25.40 8.07 27.96
N GLY A 224 -25.69 7.07 27.11
CA GLY A 224 -26.51 5.91 27.46
C GLY A 224 -25.88 4.92 28.43
N GLU A 225 -26.67 3.90 28.76
CA GLU A 225 -26.25 2.78 29.60
C GLU A 225 -25.04 2.06 28.98
N GLY A 226 -23.95 1.96 29.75
CA GLY A 226 -22.67 1.36 29.34
C GLY A 226 -21.50 2.34 29.38
N PHE A 227 -21.74 3.63 29.14
CA PHE A 227 -20.72 4.69 29.22
C PHE A 227 -21.01 5.66 30.36
N GLY A 228 -22.26 6.14 30.46
CA GLY A 228 -22.69 7.04 31.55
C GLY A 228 -21.94 8.37 31.60
N ILE A 229 -21.41 8.86 30.47
CA ILE A 229 -20.67 10.12 30.41
C ILE A 229 -21.67 11.29 30.42
N ALA A 230 -21.40 12.34 31.20
CA ALA A 230 -22.33 13.46 31.31
C ALA A 230 -22.51 14.16 29.96
N ALA A 231 -23.74 14.58 29.63
CA ALA A 231 -24.06 15.18 28.33
C ALA A 231 -23.18 16.39 27.97
N GLU A 232 -22.76 17.18 28.97
CA GLU A 232 -21.82 18.30 28.77
C GLU A 232 -20.42 17.81 28.33
N GLN A 233 -19.90 16.74 28.95
CA GLN A 233 -18.63 16.13 28.58
C GLN A 233 -18.71 15.52 27.17
N VAL A 234 -19.80 14.83 26.85
CA VAL A 234 -20.04 14.28 25.50
C VAL A 234 -20.10 15.40 24.46
N GLY A 235 -20.74 16.54 24.77
CA GLY A 235 -20.71 17.73 23.91
C GLY A 235 -19.29 18.18 23.59
N LYS A 236 -18.44 18.33 24.62
CA LYS A 236 -17.02 18.70 24.46
C LYS A 236 -16.23 17.67 23.64
N ILE A 237 -16.49 16.37 23.83
CA ILE A 237 -15.90 15.30 23.02
C ILE A 237 -16.29 15.46 21.55
N LEU A 238 -17.58 15.67 21.27
CA LEU A 238 -18.08 15.83 19.90
C LEU A 238 -17.50 17.08 19.21
N ASP A 239 -17.43 18.20 19.93
CA ASP A 239 -16.82 19.44 19.42
C ASP A 239 -15.34 19.23 19.09
N PHE A 240 -14.61 18.54 19.97
CA PHE A 240 -13.20 18.20 19.75
C PHE A 240 -13.00 17.30 18.53
N VAL A 241 -13.74 16.20 18.41
CA VAL A 241 -13.57 15.26 17.29
C VAL A 241 -14.12 15.80 15.98
N ALA A 242 -14.89 16.89 15.99
CA ALA A 242 -15.36 17.58 14.79
C ALA A 242 -14.29 18.49 14.16
N VAL A 243 -13.18 18.78 14.86
CA VAL A 243 -12.11 19.64 14.36
C VAL A 243 -11.45 19.03 13.13
N ARG A 244 -11.44 19.80 12.05
CA ARG A 244 -10.71 19.54 10.80
C ARG A 244 -9.99 20.82 10.42
N SER A 245 -8.72 20.75 10.06
CA SER A 245 -8.02 21.92 9.55
C SER A 245 -8.07 21.99 8.02
N ASN A 246 -7.94 23.20 7.48
CA ASN A 246 -7.78 23.45 6.06
C ASN A 246 -6.39 24.03 5.75
N GLY A 247 -5.40 23.13 5.64
CA GLY A 247 -4.02 23.47 5.35
C GLY A 247 -3.18 23.75 6.60
N HIS A 248 -1.93 24.17 6.38
CA HIS A 248 -0.90 24.23 7.42
C HIS A 248 -1.14 25.31 8.47
N ALA A 249 -1.41 26.56 8.05
CA ALA A 249 -1.61 27.67 8.97
C ALA A 249 -2.83 27.46 9.89
N ASP A 250 -3.93 26.96 9.32
CA ASP A 250 -5.12 26.61 10.11
C ASP A 250 -4.83 25.43 11.05
N ALA A 251 -4.08 24.41 10.61
CA ALA A 251 -3.66 23.31 11.49
C ALA A 251 -2.93 23.81 12.75
N LEU A 252 -1.96 24.72 12.59
CA LEU A 252 -1.25 25.33 13.71
C LEU A 252 -2.19 26.15 14.62
N ALA A 253 -3.13 26.89 14.03
CA ALA A 253 -4.13 27.66 14.78
C ALA A 253 -5.05 26.75 15.62
N GLN A 254 -5.50 25.62 15.07
CA GLN A 254 -6.30 24.63 15.80
C GLN A 254 -5.53 24.05 17.01
N LEU A 255 -4.24 23.73 16.83
CA LEU A 255 -3.38 23.26 17.93
C LEU A 255 -3.18 24.33 19.00
N GLN A 256 -3.01 25.59 18.61
CA GLN A 256 -2.89 26.71 19.55
C GLN A 256 -4.18 26.96 20.34
N ALA A 257 -5.34 26.87 19.68
CA ALA A 257 -6.64 27.00 20.34
C ALA A 257 -6.89 25.83 21.33
N LEU A 258 -6.49 24.63 20.95
CA LEU A 258 -6.56 23.46 21.84
C LEU A 258 -5.65 23.64 23.06
N GLU A 259 -4.41 24.12 22.87
CA GLU A 259 -3.47 24.38 23.97
C GLU A 259 -4.01 25.45 24.94
N ALA A 260 -4.68 26.47 24.44
CA ALA A 260 -5.27 27.54 25.26
C ALA A 260 -6.54 27.12 26.01
N SER A 261 -7.29 26.15 25.48
CA SER A 261 -8.54 25.66 26.10
C SER A 261 -8.33 24.46 27.03
N ALA A 262 -7.19 23.79 26.91
CA ALA A 262 -6.84 22.63 27.71
C ALA A 262 -6.51 23.01 29.17
N GLY A 263 -7.15 22.31 30.12
CA GLY A 263 -6.60 22.17 31.47
C GLY A 263 -5.26 21.44 31.45
N ALA A 264 -4.51 21.43 32.56
CA ALA A 264 -3.13 20.95 32.66
C ALA A 264 -2.92 19.43 32.48
N SER A 265 -3.32 18.83 31.34
CA SER A 265 -2.93 17.47 30.97
C SER A 265 -1.56 17.50 30.28
N ALA A 266 -0.57 16.87 30.91
CA ALA A 266 0.77 16.72 30.34
C ALA A 266 0.74 15.92 29.02
N THR A 267 -0.09 14.86 28.96
CA THR A 267 -0.30 14.03 27.76
C THR A 267 -0.81 14.87 26.59
N LEU A 268 -1.78 15.75 26.84
CA LEU A 268 -2.33 16.62 25.81
C LEU A 268 -1.28 17.60 25.28
N GLY A 269 -0.53 18.24 26.18
CA GLY A 269 0.56 19.14 25.82
C GLY A 269 1.65 18.45 24.98
N GLU A 270 2.00 17.21 25.32
CA GLU A 270 2.94 16.40 24.54
C GLU A 270 2.41 16.11 23.13
N GLY A 271 1.15 15.69 22.99
CA GLY A 271 0.53 15.44 21.69
C GLY A 271 0.45 16.69 20.79
N ILE A 272 0.18 17.86 21.39
CA ILE A 272 0.19 19.16 20.70
C ILE A 272 1.60 19.49 20.20
N ALA A 273 2.61 19.35 21.08
CA ALA A 273 3.99 19.62 20.74
C ALA A 273 4.50 18.71 19.61
N GLU A 274 4.19 17.41 19.67
CA GLU A 274 4.53 16.44 18.64
C GLU A 274 3.92 16.80 17.28
N LEU A 275 2.61 17.07 17.22
CA LEU A 275 1.97 17.43 15.95
C LEU A 275 2.46 18.77 15.40
N ARG A 276 2.76 19.74 16.26
CA ARG A 276 3.36 21.01 15.85
C ARG A 276 4.73 20.78 15.20
N GLU A 277 5.60 19.98 15.81
CA GLU A 277 6.89 19.63 15.23
C GLU A 277 6.72 18.88 13.90
N VAL A 278 5.79 17.92 13.83
CA VAL A 278 5.50 17.17 12.58
C VAL A 278 5.05 18.12 11.47
N LEU A 279 4.09 19.02 11.72
CA LEU A 279 3.59 19.96 10.71
C LEU A 279 4.71 20.85 10.16
N GLU A 280 5.52 21.42 11.06
CA GLU A 280 6.65 22.28 10.70
C GLU A 280 7.68 21.54 9.82
N LEU A 281 8.00 20.30 10.17
CA LEU A 281 8.92 19.47 9.39
C LEU A 281 8.34 19.02 8.06
N VAL A 282 7.04 18.70 8.00
CA VAL A 282 6.35 18.37 6.73
C VAL A 282 6.44 19.53 5.75
N ARG A 283 6.24 20.77 6.23
CA ARG A 283 6.44 21.97 5.42
C ARG A 283 7.89 22.12 4.98
N ALA A 284 8.86 21.90 5.88
CA ALA A 284 10.29 21.97 5.56
C ALA A 284 10.74 20.89 4.55
N LEU A 285 10.10 19.72 4.55
CA LEU A 285 10.28 18.64 3.57
C LEU A 285 9.67 18.97 2.20
N GLY A 286 9.02 20.13 2.04
CA GLY A 286 8.47 20.60 0.78
C GLY A 286 7.15 19.96 0.37
N VAL A 287 6.44 19.32 1.32
CA VAL A 287 5.10 18.79 1.04
C VAL A 287 4.13 19.96 0.87
N PRO A 288 3.36 20.02 -0.24
CA PRO A 288 2.38 21.08 -0.46
C PRO A 288 1.38 21.19 0.70
N GLU A 289 1.13 22.41 1.19
CA GLU A 289 0.21 22.64 2.33
C GLU A 289 -1.23 22.22 2.04
N THR A 290 -1.59 22.07 0.76
CA THR A 290 -2.90 21.55 0.33
C THR A 290 -3.02 20.03 0.50
N ALA A 291 -1.91 19.31 0.60
CA ALA A 291 -1.86 17.85 0.61
C ALA A 291 -2.04 17.22 2.00
N TYR A 292 -2.05 18.01 3.08
CA TYR A 292 -2.26 17.50 4.44
C TYR A 292 -3.16 18.39 5.29
N CYS A 293 -3.74 17.80 6.33
CA CYS A 293 -4.52 18.51 7.35
C CYS A 293 -4.57 17.75 8.67
N LEU A 294 -5.01 18.42 9.73
CA LEU A 294 -5.41 17.77 10.96
C LEU A 294 -6.85 17.28 10.86
N ASN A 295 -7.10 16.10 11.39
CA ASN A 295 -8.41 15.55 11.62
C ASN A 295 -8.44 14.84 12.98
N PHE A 296 -9.12 15.44 13.96
CA PHE A 296 -9.16 14.91 15.33
C PHE A 296 -10.10 13.70 15.51
N SER A 297 -10.92 13.32 14.53
CA SER A 297 -11.74 12.10 14.62
C SER A 297 -10.93 10.83 14.35
N ILE A 298 -9.75 10.92 13.75
CA ILE A 298 -8.98 9.72 13.37
C ILE A 298 -8.56 8.97 14.62
N ALA A 299 -9.17 7.81 14.81
CA ALA A 299 -8.97 6.93 15.97
C ALA A 299 -8.55 5.51 15.54
N ARG A 300 -7.92 5.35 14.36
CA ARG A 300 -7.47 4.04 13.86
C ARG A 300 -6.47 3.36 14.79
N GLY A 301 -6.43 2.03 14.72
CA GLY A 301 -5.40 1.21 15.37
C GLY A 301 -5.35 1.38 16.88
N LEU A 302 -6.53 1.42 17.52
CA LEU A 302 -6.70 1.73 18.95
C LEU A 302 -5.79 0.91 19.87
N ASP A 303 -5.57 -0.35 19.51
CA ASP A 303 -4.83 -1.32 20.30
C ASP A 303 -3.31 -1.31 19.99
N TYR A 304 -2.86 -0.44 19.06
CA TYR A 304 -1.48 -0.46 18.55
C TYR A 304 -0.79 0.91 18.50
N TYR A 305 -1.46 1.96 18.02
CA TYR A 305 -0.84 3.28 17.89
C TYR A 305 -0.82 4.06 19.20
N THR A 306 0.24 4.85 19.36
CA THR A 306 0.61 5.54 20.61
C THR A 306 0.96 7.02 20.41
N GLY A 307 1.25 7.45 19.17
CA GLY A 307 1.57 8.83 18.80
C GLY A 307 0.82 9.26 17.54
N THR A 308 1.53 9.82 16.56
CA THR A 308 0.97 10.24 15.26
C THR A 308 0.23 9.09 14.58
N VAL A 309 -0.88 9.41 13.92
CA VAL A 309 -1.63 8.51 13.04
C VAL A 309 -1.94 9.22 11.72
N TYR A 310 -1.94 8.45 10.63
CA TYR A 310 -2.17 8.92 9.27
C TYR A 310 -3.36 8.22 8.65
N GLU A 311 -4.16 8.97 7.90
CA GLU A 311 -5.16 8.43 6.98
C GLU A 311 -5.16 9.24 5.69
N THR A 312 -5.03 8.58 4.54
CA THR A 312 -5.00 9.24 3.23
C THR A 312 -6.28 8.94 2.47
N THR A 313 -6.91 9.96 1.93
CA THR A 313 -8.15 9.83 1.14
C THR A 313 -8.01 10.55 -0.19
N LEU A 314 -8.66 10.04 -1.24
CA LEU A 314 -8.82 10.77 -2.50
C LEU A 314 -9.91 11.84 -2.33
N THR A 315 -9.57 13.09 -2.62
CA THR A 315 -10.44 14.26 -2.36
C THR A 315 -11.72 14.20 -3.19
N ASP A 316 -11.59 13.86 -4.48
CA ASP A 316 -12.73 13.77 -5.41
C ASP A 316 -13.46 12.42 -5.36
N HIS A 317 -12.90 11.45 -4.62
CA HIS A 317 -13.45 10.09 -4.51
C HIS A 317 -13.50 9.60 -3.05
N PRO A 318 -14.16 10.33 -2.14
CA PRO A 318 -14.21 9.97 -0.71
C PRO A 318 -14.86 8.60 -0.45
N GLN A 319 -15.74 8.13 -1.36
CA GLN A 319 -16.37 6.81 -1.31
C GLN A 319 -15.38 5.64 -1.43
N ILE A 320 -14.16 5.87 -1.93
CA ILE A 320 -13.09 4.86 -1.95
C ILE A 320 -12.64 4.54 -0.51
N GLY A 321 -12.76 5.53 0.38
CA GLY A 321 -12.25 5.49 1.74
C GLY A 321 -10.74 5.66 1.76
N SER A 322 -10.12 5.23 2.87
CA SER A 322 -8.67 5.32 3.03
C SER A 322 -7.90 4.48 2.03
N ILE A 323 -6.91 5.09 1.38
CA ILE A 323 -5.99 4.46 0.42
C ILE A 323 -4.61 4.14 1.03
N CYS A 324 -4.26 4.79 2.13
CA CYS A 324 -3.04 4.58 2.89
C CYS A 324 -3.28 4.98 4.35
N SER A 325 -2.82 4.17 5.29
CA SER A 325 -2.96 4.45 6.72
C SER A 325 -1.71 4.02 7.47
N GLY A 326 -1.47 4.61 8.63
CA GLY A 326 -0.29 4.30 9.43
C GLY A 326 -0.28 5.02 10.75
N GLY A 327 0.83 4.90 11.46
CA GLY A 327 1.06 5.63 12.69
C GLY A 327 2.27 5.14 13.48
N ARG A 328 2.49 5.82 14.61
CA ARG A 328 3.57 5.56 15.56
C ARG A 328 3.15 4.59 16.65
N TYR A 329 4.03 3.66 16.99
CA TYR A 329 3.87 2.64 18.02
C TYR A 329 5.14 2.56 18.88
N GLU A 330 5.02 2.48 20.21
CA GLU A 330 6.19 2.50 21.10
C GLU A 330 6.83 1.12 21.35
N SER A 331 6.10 0.03 21.06
CA SER A 331 6.54 -1.33 21.41
C SER A 331 6.14 -2.34 20.32
N LEU A 332 6.91 -2.39 19.23
CA LEU A 332 6.64 -3.31 18.12
C LEU A 332 6.70 -4.80 18.53
N ALA A 333 7.76 -5.16 19.26
CA ALA A 333 8.17 -6.55 19.46
C ALA A 333 8.24 -6.93 20.96
N SER A 334 7.43 -6.30 21.82
CA SER A 334 7.44 -6.54 23.27
C SER A 334 7.13 -7.98 23.66
N HIS A 335 6.50 -8.76 22.78
CA HIS A 335 6.27 -10.20 22.97
C HIS A 335 7.50 -11.06 22.67
N TYR A 336 8.47 -10.55 21.90
CA TYR A 336 9.63 -11.30 21.39
C TYR A 336 10.95 -10.86 22.02
N THR A 337 11.05 -9.60 22.44
CA THR A 337 12.27 -9.04 23.02
C THR A 337 11.97 -8.11 24.18
N LYS A 338 12.95 -7.98 25.10
CA LYS A 338 12.93 -6.97 26.17
C LYS A 338 13.41 -5.60 25.70
N SER A 339 14.03 -5.54 24.52
CA SER A 339 14.47 -4.28 23.90
C SER A 339 13.26 -3.40 23.59
N ARG A 340 13.40 -2.10 23.86
CA ARG A 340 12.38 -1.12 23.49
C ARG A 340 12.58 -0.74 22.03
N LEU A 341 11.64 -1.15 21.18
CA LEU A 341 11.68 -0.96 19.73
C LEU A 341 10.48 -0.10 19.27
N PRO A 342 10.56 1.24 19.45
CA PRO A 342 9.56 2.16 18.93
C PRO A 342 9.66 2.27 17.42
N GLY A 343 8.53 2.48 16.74
CA GLY A 343 8.49 2.60 15.30
C GLY A 343 7.38 3.51 14.79
N VAL A 344 7.52 3.92 13.53
CA VAL A 344 6.48 4.61 12.78
C VAL A 344 6.44 4.04 11.37
N GLY A 345 5.24 3.79 10.87
CA GLY A 345 5.07 3.18 9.56
C GLY A 345 3.70 3.40 8.97
N ILE A 346 3.55 3.01 7.70
CA ILE A 346 2.31 3.07 6.92
C ILE A 346 2.13 1.79 6.11
N SER A 347 0.91 1.55 5.67
CA SER A 347 0.55 0.48 4.77
C SER A 347 -0.35 0.99 3.65
N ILE A 348 0.01 0.65 2.41
CA ILE A 348 -0.86 0.81 1.24
C ILE A 348 -1.50 -0.55 0.94
N GLY A 349 -2.83 -0.62 1.02
CA GLY A 349 -3.62 -1.80 0.65
C GLY A 349 -3.77 -1.93 -0.87
N LEU A 350 -2.67 -2.22 -1.58
CA LEU A 350 -2.57 -2.03 -3.03
C LEU A 350 -3.62 -2.82 -3.83
N THR A 351 -3.91 -4.07 -3.47
CA THR A 351 -4.92 -4.87 -4.19
C THR A 351 -6.30 -4.23 -4.13
N ARG A 352 -6.70 -3.72 -2.95
CA ARG A 352 -7.97 -3.01 -2.79
C ARG A 352 -7.94 -1.69 -3.55
N LEU A 353 -6.87 -0.92 -3.41
CA LEU A 353 -6.70 0.36 -4.10
C LEU A 353 -6.83 0.19 -5.62
N PHE A 354 -6.06 -0.72 -6.21
CA PHE A 354 -6.11 -1.02 -7.65
C PHE A 354 -7.53 -1.39 -8.10
N TRP A 355 -8.21 -2.27 -7.35
CA TRP A 355 -9.57 -2.67 -7.68
C TRP A 355 -10.55 -1.49 -7.65
N GLN A 356 -10.47 -0.63 -6.63
CA GLN A 356 -11.35 0.55 -6.51
C GLN A 356 -11.07 1.59 -7.59
N LEU A 357 -9.80 1.87 -7.89
CA LEU A 357 -9.41 2.81 -8.94
C LEU A 357 -9.86 2.32 -10.32
N ARG A 358 -9.77 1.02 -10.59
CA ARG A 358 -10.28 0.42 -11.82
C ARG A 358 -11.81 0.57 -11.94
N GLU A 359 -12.55 0.26 -10.88
CA GLU A 359 -14.02 0.43 -10.86
C GLU A 359 -14.43 1.90 -11.01
N ALA A 360 -13.63 2.84 -10.50
CA ALA A 360 -13.83 4.27 -10.65
C ALA A 360 -13.37 4.83 -12.01
N GLY A 361 -12.74 4.02 -12.87
CA GLY A 361 -12.20 4.46 -14.17
C GLY A 361 -10.96 5.35 -14.05
N LEU A 362 -10.32 5.40 -12.89
CA LEU A 362 -9.09 6.18 -12.62
C LEU A 362 -7.83 5.47 -13.13
N ILE A 363 -7.92 4.18 -13.37
CA ILE A 363 -6.92 3.40 -14.09
C ILE A 363 -7.66 2.79 -15.29
N GLN A 364 -7.75 3.53 -16.40
CA GLN A 364 -8.44 3.03 -17.60
C GLN A 364 -7.66 1.87 -18.26
N GLY A 365 -8.42 0.89 -18.75
CA GLY A 365 -7.99 -0.48 -19.05
C GLY A 365 -7.10 -0.73 -20.27
N ILE A 366 -6.06 0.08 -20.51
CA ILE A 366 -4.98 -0.29 -21.42
C ILE A 366 -3.66 0.25 -20.84
N ALA A 367 -3.07 -0.45 -19.87
CA ALA A 367 -1.62 -0.36 -19.81
C ALA A 367 -1.12 -0.84 -21.17
N GLU A 368 -0.31 -0.01 -21.82
CA GLU A 368 0.48 -0.43 -22.98
C GLU A 368 1.14 -1.77 -22.67
N SER A 369 1.27 -2.61 -23.69
CA SER A 369 2.03 -3.84 -23.53
C SER A 369 3.41 -3.51 -22.95
N SER A 370 3.94 -4.40 -22.12
CA SER A 370 5.35 -4.30 -21.74
C SER A 370 6.25 -4.47 -22.97
N VAL A 371 5.76 -5.12 -24.03
CA VAL A 371 6.39 -5.20 -25.34
C VAL A 371 6.14 -3.91 -26.11
N GLN A 372 7.21 -3.21 -26.43
CA GLN A 372 7.18 -1.91 -27.11
C GLN A 372 7.25 -2.09 -28.63
N ALA A 373 8.00 -3.08 -29.10
CA ALA A 373 8.18 -3.36 -30.52
C ALA A 373 7.95 -4.84 -30.85
N MET A 374 7.40 -5.12 -32.03
CA MET A 374 7.34 -6.45 -32.61
C MET A 374 8.03 -6.45 -33.97
N VAL A 375 8.96 -7.38 -34.19
CA VAL A 375 9.57 -7.58 -35.51
C VAL A 375 8.72 -8.57 -36.29
N ALA A 376 8.22 -8.12 -37.44
CA ALA A 376 7.35 -8.90 -38.31
C ALA A 376 8.16 -9.89 -39.16
N LEU A 377 7.57 -11.05 -39.43
CA LEU A 377 8.14 -12.06 -40.34
C LEU A 377 7.15 -12.39 -41.44
N MET A 378 7.48 -12.05 -42.68
CA MET A 378 6.63 -12.26 -43.85
C MET A 378 7.09 -13.48 -44.67
N ASP A 379 8.38 -13.80 -44.61
CA ASP A 379 9.03 -14.91 -45.29
C ASP A 379 10.01 -15.61 -44.34
N GLU A 380 10.00 -16.94 -44.33
CA GLU A 380 10.88 -17.79 -43.53
C GLU A 380 12.36 -17.50 -43.81
N THR A 381 12.71 -17.16 -45.06
CA THR A 381 14.10 -16.90 -45.46
C THR A 381 14.71 -15.66 -44.81
N ARG A 382 13.90 -14.84 -44.13
CA ARG A 382 14.28 -13.60 -43.44
C ARG A 382 14.26 -13.74 -41.91
N LEU A 383 14.12 -14.95 -41.39
CA LEU A 383 14.11 -15.17 -39.94
C LEU A 383 15.41 -14.66 -39.28
N ASP A 384 16.57 -14.89 -39.89
CA ASP A 384 17.85 -14.44 -39.34
C ASP A 384 17.93 -12.91 -39.22
N ASP A 385 17.43 -12.17 -40.21
CA ASP A 385 17.32 -10.71 -40.16
C ASP A 385 16.37 -10.25 -39.06
N ALA A 386 15.19 -10.87 -38.95
CA ALA A 386 14.22 -10.55 -37.92
C ALA A 386 14.77 -10.78 -36.50
N LEU A 387 15.52 -11.87 -36.31
CA LEU A 387 16.20 -12.19 -35.05
C LEU A 387 17.33 -11.19 -34.74
N ASP A 388 18.14 -10.79 -35.73
CA ASP A 388 19.18 -9.77 -35.52
C ASP A 388 18.59 -8.41 -35.14
N ILE A 389 17.53 -7.97 -35.83
CA ILE A 389 16.83 -6.71 -35.53
C ILE A 389 16.30 -6.74 -34.09
N ALA A 390 15.64 -7.83 -33.69
CA ALA A 390 15.12 -7.95 -32.34
C ALA A 390 16.21 -8.00 -31.27
N ARG A 391 17.32 -8.69 -31.55
CA ARG A 391 18.49 -8.70 -30.66
C ARG A 391 19.03 -7.29 -30.47
N ARG A 392 19.18 -6.49 -31.54
CA ARG A 392 19.65 -5.10 -31.48
C ARG A 392 18.69 -4.21 -30.69
N LEU A 393 17.40 -4.33 -30.93
CA LEU A 393 16.37 -3.62 -30.16
C LEU A 393 16.45 -3.94 -28.66
N ARG A 394 16.58 -5.22 -28.30
CA ARG A 394 16.73 -5.66 -26.90
C ARG A 394 18.01 -5.14 -26.26
N ILE A 395 19.14 -5.20 -26.96
CA ILE A 395 20.41 -4.62 -26.49
C ILE A 395 20.27 -3.10 -26.28
N GLY A 396 19.49 -2.43 -27.14
CA GLY A 396 19.14 -1.02 -27.00
C GLY A 396 18.08 -0.72 -25.93
N GLY A 397 17.68 -1.70 -25.11
CA GLY A 397 16.73 -1.49 -24.01
C GLY A 397 15.26 -1.50 -24.40
N ILE A 398 14.92 -1.96 -25.61
CA ILE A 398 13.53 -2.03 -26.08
C ILE A 398 12.99 -3.45 -25.92
N ASN A 399 11.89 -3.56 -25.19
CA ASN A 399 11.18 -4.81 -25.00
C ASN A 399 10.57 -5.27 -26.33
N THR A 400 11.12 -6.34 -26.89
CA THR A 400 10.85 -6.71 -28.29
C THR A 400 10.41 -8.15 -28.45
N GLU A 401 9.31 -8.36 -29.16
CA GLU A 401 8.81 -9.66 -29.63
C GLU A 401 9.21 -9.89 -31.09
N VAL A 402 9.33 -11.16 -31.50
CA VAL A 402 9.56 -11.56 -32.89
C VAL A 402 8.44 -12.50 -33.31
N GLN A 403 7.84 -12.25 -34.47
CA GLN A 403 6.99 -13.23 -35.12
C GLN A 403 7.86 -14.39 -35.63
N MET A 404 7.80 -15.55 -34.97
CA MET A 404 8.67 -16.69 -35.29
C MET A 404 8.25 -17.49 -36.53
N GLU A 405 6.98 -17.36 -36.94
CA GLU A 405 6.42 -18.07 -38.09
C GLU A 405 5.92 -17.06 -39.14
N PRO A 406 6.19 -17.24 -40.43
CA PRO A 406 5.77 -16.29 -41.44
C PRO A 406 4.24 -16.20 -41.50
N LYS A 407 3.72 -14.96 -41.42
CA LYS A 407 2.28 -14.68 -41.49
C LYS A 407 2.01 -13.47 -42.36
N LYS A 408 0.81 -13.40 -42.93
CA LYS A 408 0.35 -12.19 -43.63
C LYS A 408 0.44 -10.98 -42.72
N ILE A 409 1.00 -9.87 -43.22
CA ILE A 409 1.29 -8.69 -42.41
C ILE A 409 0.06 -8.13 -41.70
N GLY A 410 -1.11 -8.12 -42.34
CA GLY A 410 -2.35 -7.67 -41.72
C GLY A 410 -2.74 -8.46 -40.46
N LYS A 411 -2.44 -9.77 -40.40
CA LYS A 411 -2.68 -10.58 -39.19
C LYS A 411 -1.71 -10.21 -38.07
N GLN A 412 -0.48 -9.82 -38.41
CA GLN A 412 0.53 -9.41 -37.45
C GLN A 412 0.18 -8.03 -36.86
N PHE A 413 -0.29 -7.08 -37.69
CA PHE A 413 -0.81 -5.80 -37.17
C PHE A 413 -2.02 -5.99 -36.24
N GLN A 414 -2.96 -6.87 -36.60
CA GLN A 414 -4.10 -7.20 -35.73
C GLN A 414 -3.65 -7.82 -34.40
N TYR A 415 -2.67 -8.70 -34.43
CA TYR A 415 -2.06 -9.28 -33.22
C TYR A 415 -1.41 -8.21 -32.37
N ALA A 416 -0.53 -7.37 -32.94
CA ALA A 416 0.16 -6.30 -32.23
C ALA A 416 -0.82 -5.31 -31.59
N ALA A 417 -1.85 -4.88 -32.32
CA ALA A 417 -2.90 -4.00 -31.78
C ALA A 417 -3.67 -4.65 -30.62
N ARG A 418 -4.03 -5.94 -30.75
CA ARG A 418 -4.74 -6.69 -29.69
C ARG A 418 -3.85 -6.92 -28.47
N ALA A 419 -2.55 -7.15 -28.66
CA ALA A 419 -1.56 -7.26 -27.59
C ALA A 419 -1.27 -5.90 -26.95
N GLY A 420 -1.44 -4.80 -27.69
CA GLY A 420 -1.14 -3.43 -27.25
C GLY A 420 0.32 -3.05 -27.45
N ILE A 421 0.96 -3.64 -28.46
CA ILE A 421 2.32 -3.33 -28.89
C ILE A 421 2.25 -2.10 -29.79
N ARG A 422 3.09 -1.08 -29.51
CA ARG A 422 3.06 0.19 -30.25
C ARG A 422 3.73 0.08 -31.62
N PHE A 423 4.95 -0.44 -31.68
CA PHE A 423 5.73 -0.45 -32.91
C PHE A 423 5.74 -1.83 -33.56
N VAL A 424 5.55 -1.86 -34.88
CA VAL A 424 5.78 -3.05 -35.70
C VAL A 424 6.89 -2.75 -36.70
N VAL A 425 7.99 -3.49 -36.60
CA VAL A 425 9.18 -3.32 -37.44
C VAL A 425 9.10 -4.30 -38.60
N LEU A 426 9.29 -3.78 -39.81
CA LEU A 426 9.20 -4.47 -41.08
C LEU A 426 10.56 -4.43 -41.76
N ALA A 427 11.04 -5.60 -42.18
CA ALA A 427 12.26 -5.75 -42.94
C ALA A 427 11.97 -6.59 -44.18
N GLY A 428 11.54 -5.94 -45.26
CA GLY A 428 11.44 -6.55 -46.58
C GLY A 428 12.74 -6.43 -47.36
N ASP A 429 12.77 -7.01 -48.56
CA ASP A 429 13.97 -7.05 -49.40
C ASP A 429 14.45 -5.64 -49.78
N ASP A 430 13.53 -4.73 -50.09
CA ASP A 430 13.84 -3.34 -50.48
C ASP A 430 14.37 -2.51 -49.29
N GLU A 431 13.84 -2.72 -48.08
CA GLU A 431 14.36 -2.08 -46.86
C GLU A 431 15.75 -2.59 -46.52
N LEU A 432 15.94 -3.91 -46.55
CA LEU A 432 17.23 -4.55 -46.26
C LEU A 432 18.31 -4.13 -47.26
N ALA A 433 17.99 -4.05 -48.55
CA ALA A 433 18.92 -3.58 -49.58
C ALA A 433 19.36 -2.12 -49.35
N ARG A 434 18.52 -1.29 -48.73
CA ARG A 434 18.82 0.10 -48.37
C ARG A 434 19.47 0.25 -46.98
N GLY A 435 19.63 -0.84 -46.22
CA GLY A 435 20.16 -0.81 -44.85
C GLY A 435 19.20 -0.19 -43.82
N VAL A 436 17.91 -0.09 -44.16
CA VAL A 436 16.86 0.48 -43.30
C VAL A 436 15.84 -0.58 -42.88
N VAL A 437 14.94 -0.21 -41.97
CA VAL A 437 13.70 -0.93 -41.68
C VAL A 437 12.55 0.06 -41.70
N ALA A 438 11.36 -0.41 -42.05
CA ALA A 438 10.15 0.38 -41.92
C ALA A 438 9.51 0.11 -40.55
N VAL A 439 9.13 1.17 -39.84
CA VAL A 439 8.45 1.09 -38.54
C VAL A 439 7.04 1.60 -38.69
N LYS A 440 6.04 0.77 -38.36
CA LYS A 440 4.65 1.17 -38.22
C LYS A 440 4.37 1.50 -36.74
N ASP A 441 4.06 2.76 -36.46
CA ASP A 441 3.51 3.19 -35.16
C ASP A 441 1.99 2.98 -35.18
N LEU A 442 1.49 2.04 -34.37
CA LEU A 442 0.07 1.70 -34.30
C LEU A 442 -0.76 2.69 -33.47
N VAL A 443 -0.11 3.54 -32.67
CA VAL A 443 -0.79 4.59 -31.90
C VAL A 443 -0.97 5.84 -32.75
N ARG A 444 0.09 6.27 -33.45
CA ARG A 444 0.03 7.45 -34.34
C ARG A 444 -0.49 7.13 -35.74
N GLU A 445 -0.65 5.85 -36.05
CA GLU A 445 -1.00 5.32 -37.38
C GLU A 445 -0.03 5.70 -38.51
N GLN A 446 1.19 6.12 -38.17
CA GLN A 446 2.22 6.56 -39.12
C GLN A 446 3.23 5.44 -39.42
N GLN A 447 3.90 5.55 -40.57
CA GLN A 447 5.00 4.67 -40.95
C GLN A 447 6.20 5.51 -41.40
N PHE A 448 7.39 5.13 -40.96
CA PHE A 448 8.64 5.81 -41.29
C PHE A 448 9.79 4.80 -41.41
N ASP A 449 10.79 5.16 -42.23
CA ASP A 449 12.01 4.35 -42.41
C ASP A 449 13.09 4.80 -41.42
N VAL A 450 13.82 3.85 -40.84
CA VAL A 450 14.93 4.10 -39.91
C VAL A 450 16.13 3.25 -40.31
N ALA A 451 17.33 3.83 -40.25
CA ALA A 451 18.55 3.05 -40.38
C ALA A 451 18.61 1.94 -39.31
N ARG A 452 19.00 0.72 -39.70
CA ARG A 452 19.05 -0.43 -38.77
C ARG A 452 19.87 -0.15 -37.51
N GLU A 453 20.93 0.65 -37.63
CA GLU A 453 21.84 1.00 -36.54
C GLU A 453 21.23 2.01 -35.55
N GLU A 454 20.33 2.87 -36.02
CA GLU A 454 19.69 3.94 -35.22
C GLU A 454 18.33 3.53 -34.67
N LEU A 455 17.81 2.37 -35.09
CA LEU A 455 16.46 1.92 -34.78
C LEU A 455 16.12 2.01 -33.29
N ALA A 456 16.98 1.47 -32.42
CA ALA A 456 16.73 1.46 -30.99
C ALA A 456 16.70 2.88 -30.41
N SER A 457 17.66 3.74 -30.76
CA SER A 457 17.68 5.13 -30.30
C SER A 457 16.46 5.92 -30.78
N THR A 458 16.05 5.73 -32.03
CA THR A 458 14.87 6.40 -32.59
C THR A 458 13.60 6.00 -31.85
N LEU A 459 13.39 4.69 -31.64
CA LEU A 459 12.21 4.23 -30.91
C LEU A 459 12.21 4.67 -29.44
N LEU A 460 13.38 4.78 -28.78
CA LEU A 460 13.48 5.34 -27.43
C LEU A 460 13.04 6.81 -27.38
N VAL A 461 13.47 7.62 -28.36
CA VAL A 461 13.02 9.03 -28.47
C VAL A 461 11.50 9.09 -28.63
N GLU A 462 10.93 8.24 -29.49
CA GLU A 462 9.49 8.16 -29.71
C GLU A 462 8.69 7.73 -28.47
N LEU A 463 9.28 6.87 -27.63
CA LEU A 463 8.70 6.46 -26.35
C LEU A 463 8.77 7.57 -25.30
N GLU A 464 9.88 8.30 -25.20
CA GLU A 464 10.03 9.39 -24.24
C GLU A 464 9.15 10.60 -24.58
N GLN A 465 9.04 10.97 -25.86
CA GLN A 465 8.13 12.05 -26.28
C GLN A 465 6.68 11.77 -25.90
N ALA A 466 6.25 10.50 -25.94
CA ALA A 466 4.89 10.11 -25.55
C ALA A 466 4.64 10.18 -24.04
N LYS A 467 5.69 10.26 -23.19
CA LYS A 467 5.53 10.43 -21.73
C LYS A 467 5.39 11.89 -21.31
N VAL A 468 5.85 12.82 -22.14
CA VAL A 468 5.86 14.27 -21.87
C VAL A 468 4.61 14.96 -22.41
N MET A 469 3.98 14.37 -23.43
CA MET A 469 2.66 14.75 -23.95
C MET A 469 1.56 14.14 -23.09
#